data_AF-A0A6B3GY72-F1
#
_entry.id   AF-A0A6B3GY72-F1
#
_cell.length_a   1.000
_cell.length_b   1.000
_cell.length_c   1.000
_cell.angle_alpha   90.00
_cell.angle_beta   90.00
_cell.angle_gamma   90.00
#
_symmetry.space_group_name_H-M   'P 1'
#
loop_
_entity.id
_entity.type
_entity.pdbx_description
1 polymer ?
#
loop_
_entity_poly.entity_id
_entity_poly.type
_entity_poly.pdbx_seq_one_letter_code
_entity_poly.pdbx_strand_id
1 'polypeptide(L)'
;APEKLDLKRDLLARLEAAAPAGTVIASSTSGYPMTDMQTETADPGRLVVGHPFNPPYLIPLVEVVGGERTDPAAVEWASRFY
;
A
#
# COMPACT_ATOMS: atom_id res chain seq x y z
N ALA A 1 2.74 10.15 0.29
CA ALA A 1 2.57 11.23 -0.72
C ALA A 1 1.18 11.85 -0.59
N PRO A 2 0.99 13.12 -0.99
CA PRO A 2 -0.32 13.78 -1.03
C PRO A 2 -1.39 12.97 -1.77
N GLU A 3 -2.65 13.30 -1.53
CA GLU A 3 -3.82 12.59 -2.06
C GLU A 3 -4.09 12.96 -3.52
N LYS A 4 -3.16 12.58 -4.40
CA LYS A 4 -3.25 12.71 -5.86
C LYS A 4 -2.94 11.37 -6.50
N LEU A 5 -3.90 10.80 -7.21
CA LEU A 5 -3.84 9.43 -7.71
C LEU A 5 -2.61 9.19 -8.62
N ASP A 6 -2.38 10.05 -9.61
CA ASP A 6 -1.26 9.88 -10.55
C ASP A 6 0.10 9.97 -9.87
N LEU A 7 0.22 10.82 -8.84
CA LEU A 7 1.45 10.89 -8.04
C LEU A 7 1.68 9.62 -7.23
N LYS A 8 0.62 9.03 -6.67
CA LYS A 8 0.74 7.77 -5.92
C LYS A 8 1.11 6.62 -6.87
N ARG A 9 0.50 6.54 -8.05
CA ARG A 9 0.84 5.56 -9.09
C ARG A 9 2.32 5.60 -9.46
N ASP A 10 2.82 6.78 -9.84
CA ASP A 10 4.25 6.97 -10.16
C ASP A 10 5.16 6.59 -8.98
N LEU A 11 4.82 7.06 -7.78
CA LEU A 11 5.63 6.80 -6.60
C LEU A 11 5.67 5.32 -6.24
N LEU A 12 4.53 4.62 -6.28
CA LEU A 12 4.46 3.18 -5.97
C LEU A 12 5.25 2.37 -6.99
N ALA A 13 5.15 2.68 -8.29
CA ALA A 13 5.97 2.05 -9.33
C ALA A 13 7.47 2.24 -9.09
N ARG A 14 7.89 3.45 -8.73
CA ARG A 14 9.29 3.76 -8.44
C ARG A 14 9.80 3.08 -7.17
N LEU A 15 8.96 3.00 -6.12
CA LEU A 15 9.29 2.31 -4.89
C LEU A 15 9.40 0.81 -5.12
N GLU A 16 8.48 0.22 -5.88
CA GLU A 16 8.49 -1.18 -6.24
C GLU A 16 9.77 -1.55 -7.00
N ALA A 17 10.10 -0.81 -8.06
CA ALA A 17 11.31 -1.05 -8.84
C ALA A 17 12.62 -0.91 -8.03
N ALA A 18 12.63 -0.08 -6.98
CA ALA A 18 13.81 0.14 -6.14
C ALA A 18 13.90 -0.78 -4.92
N ALA A 19 12.76 -1.30 -4.44
CA ALA A 19 12.71 -2.12 -3.24
C ALA A 19 13.16 -3.57 -3.52
N PRO A 20 13.87 -4.22 -2.59
CA PRO A 20 14.22 -5.64 -2.71
C PRO A 20 12.99 -6.51 -3.01
N ALA A 21 13.18 -7.55 -3.81
CA ALA A 21 12.12 -8.52 -4.12
C ALA A 21 11.48 -9.05 -2.83
N GLY A 22 10.14 -9.16 -2.83
CA GLY A 22 9.36 -9.61 -1.67
C GLY A 22 9.11 -8.55 -0.58
N THR A 23 9.61 -7.32 -0.73
CA THR A 23 9.28 -6.22 0.21
C THR A 23 7.84 -5.77 0.00
N VAL A 24 7.03 -5.82 1.06
CA VAL A 24 5.66 -5.26 1.06
C VAL A 24 5.73 -3.73 1.10
N ILE A 25 4.94 -3.08 0.24
CA ILE A 25 4.91 -1.62 0.09
C ILE A 25 3.50 -1.12 0.44
N ALA A 26 3.41 -0.27 1.47
CA ALA A 26 2.15 0.25 1.97
C ALA A 26 1.90 1.70 1.54
N SER A 27 0.65 2.02 1.17
CA SER A 27 0.16 3.38 0.99
C SER A 27 -0.74 3.79 2.16
N SER A 28 -0.53 4.97 2.73
CA SER A 28 -1.39 5.56 3.77
C SER A 28 -2.59 6.33 3.22
N THR A 29 -3.04 5.97 2.02
CA THR A 29 -4.22 6.59 1.35
C THR A 29 -5.45 6.50 2.26
N SER A 30 -6.32 7.51 2.20
CA SER A 30 -7.61 7.50 2.91
C SER A 30 -8.80 7.36 1.96
N GLY A 31 -8.59 7.52 0.64
CA GLY A 31 -9.69 7.61 -0.32
C GLY A 31 -9.58 6.76 -1.58
N TYR A 32 -8.37 6.33 -1.96
CA TYR A 32 -8.17 5.54 -3.17
C TYR A 32 -8.03 4.04 -2.89
N PRO A 33 -8.77 3.17 -3.60
CA PRO A 33 -8.53 1.73 -3.60
C PRO A 33 -7.12 1.40 -4.06
N MET A 34 -6.51 0.34 -3.51
CA MET A 34 -5.20 -0.11 -4.01
C MET A 34 -5.27 -0.52 -5.48
N THR A 35 -6.38 -1.10 -5.93
CA THR A 35 -6.63 -1.45 -7.34
C THR A 35 -6.36 -0.29 -8.29
N ASP A 36 -6.77 0.93 -7.91
CA ASP A 36 -6.58 2.12 -8.74
C ASP A 36 -5.15 2.66 -8.68
N MET A 37 -4.45 2.45 -7.56
CA MET A 37 -3.10 2.96 -7.33
C MET A 37 -2.00 2.06 -7.89
N GLN A 38 -2.24 0.75 -7.97
CA GLN A 38 -1.23 -0.24 -8.35
C GLN A 38 -0.99 -0.35 -9.87
N THR A 39 -1.60 0.50 -10.71
CA THR A 39 -1.69 0.30 -12.17
C THR A 39 -0.35 0.31 -12.89
N GLU A 40 0.58 1.15 -12.46
CA GLU A 40 1.88 1.38 -13.12
C GLU A 40 3.00 0.46 -12.61
N THR A 41 2.69 -0.42 -11.67
CA THR A 41 3.67 -1.30 -11.01
C THR A 41 3.89 -2.60 -11.79
N ALA A 42 5.13 -3.07 -11.89
CA ALA A 42 5.45 -4.32 -12.59
C ALA A 42 5.06 -5.55 -11.75
N ASP A 43 5.29 -5.47 -10.43
CA ASP A 43 4.85 -6.48 -9.45
C ASP A 43 3.85 -5.87 -8.45
N PRO A 44 2.55 -5.80 -8.80
CA PRO A 44 1.53 -5.28 -7.90
C PRO A 44 1.21 -6.18 -6.71
N GLY A 45 1.70 -7.44 -6.71
CA GLY A 45 1.38 -8.45 -5.69
C GLY A 45 1.76 -8.03 -4.27
N ARG A 46 2.77 -7.18 -4.14
CA ARG A 46 3.33 -6.72 -2.85
C ARG A 46 2.82 -5.37 -2.35
N LEU A 47 1.82 -4.78 -3.02
CA LEU A 47 1.27 -3.47 -2.66
C LEU A 47 0.01 -3.61 -1.80
N VAL A 48 -0.04 -2.87 -0.69
CA VAL A 48 -1.19 -2.82 0.23
C VAL A 48 -1.52 -1.39 0.66
N VAL A 49 -2.76 -1.14 1.07
CA VAL A 49 -3.09 0.03 1.91
C VAL A 49 -2.80 -0.35 3.36
N GLY A 50 -2.14 0.56 4.08
CA GLY A 50 -2.03 0.53 5.53
C GLY A 50 -2.47 1.90 6.03
N HIS A 51 -3.77 2.06 6.30
CA HIS A 51 -4.38 3.34 6.63
C HIS A 51 -4.46 3.51 8.16
N PRO A 52 -3.67 4.43 8.75
CA PRO A 52 -3.73 4.70 10.17
C PRO A 52 -4.80 5.73 10.50
N PHE A 53 -5.25 5.75 11.76
CA PHE A 53 -6.22 6.74 12.24
C PHE A 53 -5.50 7.88 12.97
N ASN A 54 -5.91 9.12 12.72
CA ASN A 54 -5.28 10.29 13.34
C ASN A 54 -5.85 10.55 14.75
N PRO A 55 -5.02 10.74 15.81
CA PRO A 55 -3.56 10.70 15.81
C PRO A 55 -2.98 9.27 15.89
N PRO A 56 -2.07 8.89 14.97
CA PRO A 56 -1.64 7.49 14.79
C PRO A 56 -0.79 6.95 15.94
N TYR A 57 -0.25 7.82 16.79
CA TYR A 57 0.50 7.42 17.98
C TYR A 57 -0.40 7.15 19.20
N LEU A 58 -1.69 7.46 19.13
CA LEU A 58 -2.68 7.14 20.18
C LEU A 58 -3.70 6.11 19.73
N ILE A 59 -4.06 6.10 18.45
CA ILE A 59 -5.02 5.16 17.88
C ILE A 59 -4.25 4.02 17.22
N PRO A 60 -4.21 2.82 17.82
CA PRO A 60 -3.40 1.71 17.30
C PRO A 60 -4.03 1.00 16.09
N LEU A 61 -5.22 1.43 15.66
CA LEU A 61 -5.93 0.82 14.54
C LEU A 61 -5.26 1.17 13.21
N VAL A 62 -5.00 0.15 12.42
CA VAL A 62 -4.58 0.27 11.02
C VAL A 62 -5.49 -0.58 10.15
N GLU A 63 -6.10 0.03 9.14
CA GLU A 63 -6.85 -0.69 8.10
C GLU A 63 -5.87 -1.21 7.05
N VAL A 64 -5.81 -2.54 6.89
CA VAL A 64 -5.00 -3.20 5.86
C VAL A 64 -5.89 -3.67 4.72
N VAL A 65 -5.64 -3.18 3.51
CA VAL A 65 -6.49 -3.47 2.34
C VAL A 65 -5.63 -3.77 1.11
N GLY A 66 -5.87 -4.91 0.47
CA GLY A 66 -5.28 -5.25 -0.82
C GLY A 66 -6.08 -4.69 -2.01
N GLY A 67 -5.46 -4.66 -3.18
CA GLY A 67 -6.14 -4.46 -4.47
C GLY A 67 -6.41 -5.78 -5.18
N GLU A 68 -7.02 -5.72 -6.36
CA GLU A 68 -7.37 -6.91 -7.17
C GLU A 68 -6.17 -7.77 -7.60
N ARG A 69 -4.96 -7.19 -7.59
CA ARG A 69 -3.71 -7.85 -8.01
C ARG A 69 -2.74 -8.02 -6.84
N THR A 70 -3.16 -7.67 -5.63
CA THR A 70 -2.37 -7.87 -4.42
C THR A 70 -2.40 -9.35 -4.05
N ASP A 71 -1.25 -9.91 -3.71
CA ASP A 71 -1.15 -11.24 -3.15
C ASP A 71 -1.75 -11.25 -1.73
N PRO A 72 -2.72 -12.13 -1.41
CA PRO A 72 -3.24 -12.27 -0.06
C PRO A 72 -2.16 -12.43 1.02
N ALA A 73 -1.01 -13.03 0.70
CA ALA A 73 0.11 -13.15 1.63
C ALA A 73 0.73 -11.79 2.01
N ALA A 74 0.71 -10.80 1.12
CA ALA A 74 1.17 -9.45 1.43
C ALA A 74 0.23 -8.74 2.42
N VAL A 75 -1.09 -8.96 2.27
CA VAL A 75 -2.11 -8.47 3.21
C VAL A 75 -1.94 -9.12 4.58
N GLU A 76 -1.76 -10.44 4.62
CA GLU A 76 -1.53 -11.18 5.87
C GLU A 76 -0.24 -10.70 6.56
N TRP A 77 0.85 -10.56 5.81
CA TRP A 77 2.13 -10.07 6.34
C TRP A 77 1.98 -8.67 6.96
N ALA A 78 1.34 -7.74 6.23
CA ALA A 78 1.13 -6.38 6.73
C ALA A 78 0.22 -6.35 7.97
N SER A 79 -0.82 -7.19 8.00
CA SER A 79 -1.73 -7.30 9.14
C SER A 79 -1.06 -7.85 10.39
N ARG A 80 0.00 -8.65 10.25
CA ARG A 80 0.82 -9.16 11.36
C ARG A 80 1.93 -8.20 11.78
N PHE A 81 2.33 -7.29 10.90
CA PHE A 81 3.38 -6.31 11.16
C PHE A 81 2.88 -5.17 12.06
N TYR A 82 1.64 -4.71 11.84
CA TYR A 82 0.96 -3.74 12.69
C TYR A 82 0.48 -4.38 14.00
#